data_AF-A0A925XKN1-F1
#
_entry.id   AF-A0A925XKN1-F1
#
_cell.length_a   1.000
_cell.length_b   1.000
_cell.length_c   1.000
_cell.angle_alpha   90.00
_cell.angle_beta   90.00
_cell.angle_gamma   90.00
#
_symmetry.space_group_name_H-M   'P 1'
#
loop_
_entity.id
_entity.type
_entity.pdbx_description
1 polymer ?
#
loop_
_entity_poly.entity_id
_entity_poly.type
_entity_poly.pdbx_seq_one_letter_code
_entity_poly.pdbx_strand_id
1 'polypeptide(L)'
;MAESKTFSRNANGVRADAGAPFIARTPLALRLNKPWLVTVCYCVTTAFVAEGRAAELRVEPAKVEFRDAFARRQLLVSDGPSDATRKGTYVSRDPKVVSVDAAGYLVPHANGTTSIEVTHGGQKVSVPVEVSGLDQVRPVDFATEIEPLMSRFGCNAGGCHGKASGQNGFKLSLFGFDTAYDYNALVTEARGRRVMVSAPERSLLLLKGTAAVPHGGGRRIEPGSEPYRLILSWIQAGAPASAPNAPRVSKLIMTPGERVMNSNEQQQLAVLAEYSDGSRRDVTREAEYSSNLDVVAVVSDDGLVTANEPTGEAAIMTRYMGQVAVCRVLRPQGAPLASMPDFTPKNFIDQLAVEKWKKLGLKPSPPCDDATFLRRVSVDLCGRLPTVEEVRAFQSDAAAATDKRNSVIEKLLASSDYPAYFAMKWGSILRNSNLAGSDRASYAFHNWLKDMIARNRPYDEFVRGIVAASGEWP
;
A
#
# COMPACT_ATOMS: atom_id res chain seq x y z
N MET A 1 1.14 70.70 -32.43
CA MET A 1 2.14 70.53 -31.37
C MET A 1 1.69 69.36 -30.50
N ALA A 2 2.26 68.17 -30.53
CA ALA A 2 3.33 67.60 -31.35
C ALA A 2 3.09 66.07 -31.46
N GLU A 3 3.22 65.58 -32.70
CA GLU A 3 3.74 64.29 -33.22
C GLU A 3 3.35 62.96 -32.53
N SER A 4 2.69 61.96 -33.14
CA SER A 4 2.76 61.30 -34.46
C SER A 4 4.10 60.62 -34.79
N LYS A 5 4.10 59.28 -34.95
CA LYS A 5 4.52 58.59 -36.19
C LYS A 5 4.40 57.07 -36.12
N THR A 6 3.52 56.56 -36.95
CA THR A 6 3.58 55.26 -37.65
C THR A 6 4.64 55.28 -38.75
N PHE A 7 5.29 54.15 -39.05
CA PHE A 7 5.95 53.73 -40.31
C PHE A 7 6.65 52.37 -40.04
N SER A 8 6.87 51.40 -40.93
CA SER A 8 6.38 50.96 -42.24
C SER A 8 7.06 49.62 -42.54
N ARG A 9 6.42 48.78 -43.35
CA ARG A 9 6.99 47.59 -44.02
C ARG A 9 7.96 47.97 -45.15
N ASN A 10 8.85 47.01 -45.49
CA ASN A 10 9.38 46.55 -46.80
C ASN A 10 10.91 46.36 -46.76
N ALA A 11 11.44 45.14 -46.89
CA ALA A 11 11.61 44.29 -48.09
C ALA A 11 12.83 44.68 -48.96
N ASN A 12 13.86 43.82 -49.02
CA ASN A 12 14.30 43.08 -50.24
C ASN A 12 15.72 42.49 -50.18
N GLY A 13 15.87 41.32 -50.85
CA GLY A 13 17.11 40.77 -51.44
C GLY A 13 17.61 39.48 -50.76
N VAL A 14 17.26 38.23 -51.12
CA VAL A 14 17.28 37.44 -52.39
C VAL A 14 18.67 36.95 -52.84
N ARG A 15 18.88 35.62 -52.74
CA ARG A 15 19.31 34.62 -53.77
C ARG A 15 19.47 33.25 -53.06
N ALA A 16 18.74 32.16 -53.36
CA ALA A 16 18.48 31.39 -54.60
C ALA A 16 19.58 30.34 -54.92
N ASP A 17 19.21 29.06 -54.75
CA ASP A 17 19.40 27.87 -55.64
C ASP A 17 19.16 26.60 -54.80
N ALA A 18 18.11 25.76 -54.95
CA ALA A 18 17.46 25.07 -56.09
C ALA A 18 18.26 23.87 -56.64
N GLY A 19 17.69 22.66 -56.55
CA GLY A 19 18.15 21.47 -57.29
C GLY A 19 17.69 20.11 -56.76
N ALA A 20 16.43 19.71 -57.04
CA ALA A 20 15.90 18.33 -57.00
C ALA A 20 16.48 17.49 -58.20
N PRO A 21 16.10 16.22 -58.56
CA PRO A 21 14.80 15.49 -58.43
C PRO A 21 14.92 13.99 -58.02
N PHE A 22 13.88 13.28 -57.52
CA PHE A 22 12.67 12.71 -58.15
C PHE A 22 12.92 11.58 -59.19
N ILE A 23 12.55 10.32 -58.87
CA ILE A 23 11.96 9.35 -59.81
C ILE A 23 10.91 8.50 -59.06
N ALA A 24 9.70 8.48 -59.63
CA ALA A 24 8.58 7.58 -59.33
C ALA A 24 8.33 6.66 -60.53
N ARG A 25 7.59 5.53 -60.32
CA ARG A 25 6.62 4.83 -61.22
C ARG A 25 6.70 3.28 -61.08
N THR A 26 5.73 2.62 -60.44
CA THR A 26 4.41 2.04 -60.90
C THR A 26 4.45 0.52 -61.17
N PRO A 27 3.29 -0.19 -61.17
CA PRO A 27 3.14 -1.57 -60.67
C PRO A 27 3.02 -2.63 -61.77
N LEU A 28 3.02 -3.91 -61.41
CA LEU A 28 2.58 -4.98 -62.30
C LEU A 28 1.84 -6.09 -61.54
N ALA A 29 0.62 -6.37 -61.97
CA ALA A 29 -0.14 -7.57 -61.64
C ALA A 29 0.02 -8.58 -62.78
N LEU A 30 0.12 -9.88 -62.47
CA LEU A 30 -0.40 -10.95 -63.35
C LEU A 30 -0.47 -12.31 -62.64
N ARG A 31 -1.51 -13.05 -63.02
CA ARG A 31 -2.02 -14.31 -62.47
C ARG A 31 -1.43 -15.57 -63.14
N LEU A 32 -1.64 -16.71 -62.45
CA LEU A 32 -1.89 -18.10 -62.95
C LEU A 32 -0.70 -18.95 -63.45
N ASN A 33 -0.35 -20.06 -62.76
CA ASN A 33 -0.80 -21.45 -63.04
C ASN A 33 -0.03 -22.52 -62.22
N LYS A 34 -0.74 -23.58 -61.80
CA LYS A 34 -0.33 -24.85 -61.12
C LYS A 34 0.68 -25.68 -61.97
N PRO A 35 1.40 -26.76 -61.50
CA PRO A 35 0.95 -27.80 -60.55
C PRO A 35 1.97 -28.52 -59.61
N TRP A 36 1.43 -29.02 -58.47
CA TRP A 36 1.60 -30.35 -57.84
C TRP A 36 3.02 -30.93 -57.64
N LEU A 37 3.45 -30.99 -56.37
CA LEU A 37 4.30 -32.06 -55.85
C LEU A 37 3.96 -32.27 -54.36
N VAL A 38 3.30 -33.39 -54.08
CA VAL A 38 3.00 -33.87 -52.74
C VAL A 38 4.27 -34.55 -52.21
N THR A 39 4.92 -33.93 -51.23
CA THR A 39 5.92 -34.61 -50.40
C THR A 39 5.31 -34.81 -49.03
N VAL A 40 4.86 -36.04 -48.77
CA VAL A 40 4.46 -36.50 -47.43
C VAL A 40 5.71 -36.58 -46.58
N CYS A 41 5.93 -35.56 -45.75
CA CYS A 41 6.97 -35.60 -44.72
C CYS A 41 6.34 -36.24 -43.47
N TYR A 42 6.75 -37.47 -43.16
CA TYR A 42 6.44 -38.11 -41.88
C TYR A 42 7.21 -37.38 -40.77
N CYS A 43 6.60 -36.35 -40.19
CA CYS A 43 7.07 -35.78 -38.93
C CYS A 43 6.76 -36.77 -37.81
N VAL A 44 7.75 -37.61 -37.48
CA VAL A 44 7.78 -38.32 -36.20
C VAL A 44 7.86 -37.25 -35.11
N THR A 45 6.73 -36.93 -34.48
CA THR A 45 6.68 -36.11 -33.28
C THR A 45 7.31 -36.91 -32.14
N THR A 46 8.61 -36.77 -31.95
CA THR A 46 9.22 -37.03 -30.64
C THR A 46 8.62 -36.02 -29.67
N ALA A 47 7.70 -36.49 -28.83
CA ALA A 47 7.26 -35.74 -27.67
C ALA A 47 8.51 -35.52 -26.79
N PHE A 48 9.10 -34.33 -26.87
CA PHE A 48 9.92 -33.83 -25.78
C PHE A 48 8.99 -33.70 -24.58
N VAL A 49 8.97 -34.73 -23.74
CA VAL A 49 8.61 -34.57 -22.34
C VAL A 49 9.62 -33.56 -21.82
N ALA A 50 9.20 -32.31 -21.65
CA ALA A 50 9.93 -31.37 -20.85
C ALA A 50 9.94 -31.97 -19.44
N GLU A 51 11.05 -32.64 -19.08
CA GLU A 51 11.34 -32.92 -17.69
C GLU A 51 11.28 -31.57 -16.97
N GLY A 52 10.22 -31.39 -16.17
CA GLY A 52 10.06 -30.21 -15.35
C GLY A 52 11.28 -30.11 -14.46
N ARG A 53 12.19 -29.20 -14.79
CA ARG A 53 13.28 -28.82 -13.91
C ARG A 53 12.61 -28.39 -12.61
N ALA A 54 12.78 -29.16 -11.54
CA ALA A 54 12.23 -28.84 -10.22
C ALA A 54 12.60 -27.39 -9.93
N ALA A 55 11.60 -26.57 -9.57
CA ALA A 55 11.85 -25.17 -9.31
C ALA A 55 12.87 -25.06 -8.18
N GLU A 56 13.87 -24.19 -8.35
CA GLU A 56 14.97 -24.06 -7.39
C GLU A 56 14.43 -23.49 -6.07
N LEU A 57 14.61 -24.22 -4.97
CA LEU A 57 14.24 -23.76 -3.65
C LEU A 57 15.11 -22.56 -3.28
N ARG A 58 14.48 -21.42 -3.00
CA ARG A 58 15.19 -20.19 -2.60
C ARG A 58 14.78 -19.77 -1.19
N VAL A 59 15.77 -19.29 -0.43
CA VAL A 59 15.58 -18.79 0.92
C VAL A 59 16.13 -17.37 1.00
N GLU A 60 15.30 -16.43 1.44
CA GLU A 60 15.67 -15.04 1.60
C GLU A 60 15.57 -14.61 3.08
N PRO A 61 16.59 -13.94 3.63
CA PRO A 61 17.88 -13.65 3.00
C PRO A 61 18.78 -14.90 2.93
N ALA A 62 19.75 -14.90 2.02
CA ALA A 62 20.70 -16.00 1.85
C ALA A 62 21.73 -16.12 2.99
N LYS A 63 21.95 -15.05 3.76
CA LYS A 63 22.76 -15.00 5.00
C LYS A 63 22.01 -14.15 6.03
N VAL A 64 22.11 -14.51 7.30
CA VAL A 64 21.57 -13.73 8.42
C VAL A 64 22.71 -13.27 9.34
N GLU A 65 22.65 -12.01 9.76
CA GLU A 65 23.55 -11.43 10.76
C GLU A 65 22.73 -10.81 11.88
N PHE A 66 23.03 -11.22 13.12
CA PHE A 66 22.49 -10.62 14.33
C PHE A 66 23.59 -9.84 15.04
N ARG A 67 23.30 -8.57 15.34
CA ARG A 67 24.23 -7.63 16.02
C ARG A 67 23.66 -7.10 17.34
N ASP A 68 22.43 -7.49 17.67
CA ASP A 68 21.77 -7.08 18.90
C ASP A 68 20.85 -8.22 19.39
N ALA A 69 20.62 -8.29 20.70
CA ALA A 69 19.84 -9.36 21.34
C ALA A 69 18.33 -9.29 21.07
N PHE A 70 17.83 -8.14 20.60
CA PHE A 70 16.42 -7.91 20.26
C PHE A 70 16.13 -8.21 18.79
N ALA A 71 17.17 -8.35 17.97
CA ALA A 71 17.06 -8.59 16.56
C ALA A 71 16.44 -9.96 16.31
N ARG A 72 15.52 -9.98 15.36
CA ARG A 72 14.85 -11.19 14.88
C ARG A 72 14.98 -11.25 13.37
N ARG A 73 14.61 -12.39 12.79
CA ARG A 73 14.58 -12.50 11.33
C ARG A 73 13.54 -13.49 10.84
N GLN A 74 12.65 -13.05 9.97
CA GLN A 74 11.79 -13.90 9.18
C GLN A 74 12.55 -14.38 7.93
N LEU A 75 12.68 -15.70 7.77
CA LEU A 75 13.07 -16.28 6.49
C LEU A 75 11.84 -16.39 5.58
N LEU A 76 12.01 -16.08 4.30
CA LEU A 76 11.03 -16.36 3.26
C LEU A 76 11.56 -17.49 2.40
N VAL A 77 10.74 -18.51 2.17
CA VAL A 77 11.09 -19.67 1.35
C VAL A 77 10.17 -19.72 0.15
N SER A 78 10.73 -19.79 -1.05
CA SER A 78 9.98 -19.92 -2.30
C SER A 78 10.38 -21.17 -3.05
N ASP A 79 9.38 -21.90 -3.54
CA ASP A 79 9.52 -23.00 -4.49
C ASP A 79 8.96 -22.52 -5.84
N GLY A 80 9.86 -22.00 -6.70
CA GLY A 80 9.48 -21.27 -7.90
C GLY A 80 8.64 -20.03 -7.57
N PRO A 81 7.43 -19.88 -8.16
CA PRO A 81 6.57 -18.74 -7.85
C PRO A 81 5.84 -18.88 -6.51
N SER A 82 5.79 -20.08 -5.90
CA SER A 82 4.94 -20.36 -4.73
C SER A 82 5.67 -20.09 -3.41
N ASP A 83 4.95 -19.60 -2.40
CA ASP A 83 5.46 -19.59 -1.03
C ASP A 83 5.51 -21.02 -0.46
N ALA A 84 6.67 -21.34 0.10
CA ALA A 84 6.96 -22.58 0.82
C ALA A 84 7.43 -22.30 2.26
N THR A 85 7.32 -21.07 2.75
CA THR A 85 7.83 -20.62 4.06
C THR A 85 7.26 -21.47 5.18
N ARG A 86 5.95 -21.72 5.19
CA ARG A 86 5.30 -22.59 6.21
C ARG A 86 5.18 -24.06 5.78
N LYS A 87 5.70 -24.42 4.62
CA LYS A 87 5.70 -25.79 4.07
C LYS A 87 7.08 -26.45 4.17
N GLY A 88 8.12 -25.68 4.44
CA GLY A 88 9.48 -26.16 4.66
C GLY A 88 9.71 -26.67 6.08
N THR A 89 10.67 -27.57 6.22
CA THR A 89 11.18 -28.00 7.51
C THR A 89 12.46 -27.23 7.82
N TYR A 90 12.56 -26.68 9.04
CA TYR A 90 13.70 -25.90 9.50
C TYR A 90 14.47 -26.65 10.60
N VAL A 91 15.79 -26.66 10.50
CA VAL A 91 16.68 -27.23 11.53
C VAL A 91 17.84 -26.27 11.78
N SER A 92 17.97 -25.79 13.01
CA SER A 92 19.20 -25.10 13.43
C SER A 92 20.30 -26.11 13.71
N ARG A 93 21.47 -25.92 13.13
CA ARG A 93 22.66 -26.75 13.41
C ARG A 93 23.21 -26.53 14.82
N ASP A 94 22.93 -25.38 15.42
CA ASP A 94 23.21 -25.10 16.83
C ASP A 94 22.08 -24.26 17.46
N PRO A 95 21.06 -24.91 18.04
CA PRO A 95 19.94 -24.24 18.70
C PRO A 95 20.35 -23.36 19.89
N LYS A 96 21.55 -23.54 20.47
CA LYS A 96 22.05 -22.69 21.56
C LYS A 96 22.54 -21.33 21.06
N VAL A 97 22.90 -21.23 19.76
CA VAL A 97 23.31 -19.98 19.12
C VAL A 97 22.09 -19.30 18.49
N VAL A 98 21.30 -20.01 17.70
CA VAL A 98 20.07 -19.50 17.06
C VAL A 98 19.01 -20.59 17.02
N SER A 99 17.78 -20.27 17.41
CA SER A 99 16.61 -21.13 17.15
C SER A 99 15.81 -20.63 15.96
N VAL A 100 15.12 -21.55 15.28
CA VAL A 100 14.15 -21.26 14.22
C VAL A 100 12.85 -22.00 14.51
N ASP A 101 11.71 -21.34 14.33
CA ASP A 101 10.40 -21.97 14.47
C ASP A 101 9.84 -22.51 13.14
N ALA A 102 8.69 -23.17 13.20
CA ALA A 102 8.04 -23.78 12.03
C ALA A 102 7.56 -22.75 10.99
N ALA A 103 7.49 -21.47 11.35
CA ALA A 103 7.17 -20.40 10.41
C ALA A 103 8.44 -19.75 9.81
N GLY A 104 9.64 -20.25 10.11
CA GLY A 104 10.89 -19.71 9.60
C GLY A 104 11.38 -18.46 10.32
N TYR A 105 10.94 -18.22 11.56
CA TYR A 105 11.35 -17.06 12.36
C TYR A 105 12.53 -17.40 13.27
N LEU A 106 13.60 -16.62 13.16
CA LEU A 106 14.87 -16.83 13.86
C LEU A 106 14.97 -15.94 15.10
N VAL A 107 15.49 -16.54 16.17
CA VAL A 107 15.79 -15.88 17.45
C VAL A 107 17.24 -16.19 17.84
N PRO A 108 18.11 -15.19 18.01
CA PRO A 108 19.47 -15.39 18.52
C PRO A 108 19.48 -15.59 20.04
N HIS A 109 20.36 -16.48 20.51
CA HIS A 109 20.50 -16.85 21.93
C HIS A 109 21.93 -16.68 22.47
N ALA A 110 22.95 -16.87 21.64
CA ALA A 110 24.35 -16.70 22.02
C ALA A 110 25.21 -16.22 20.84
N ASN A 111 26.31 -15.52 21.13
CA ASN A 111 27.31 -15.16 20.13
C ASN A 111 27.93 -16.43 19.50
N GLY A 112 28.18 -16.39 18.20
CA GLY A 112 28.76 -17.51 17.46
C GLY A 112 28.29 -17.58 16.01
N THR A 113 28.73 -18.61 15.30
CA THR A 113 28.33 -18.89 13.92
C THR A 113 27.62 -20.22 13.85
N THR A 114 26.51 -20.28 13.12
CA THR A 114 25.76 -21.53 12.87
C THR A 114 25.09 -21.45 11.49
N SER A 115 24.23 -22.42 11.17
CA SER A 115 23.41 -22.38 9.97
C SER A 115 22.02 -22.93 10.23
N ILE A 116 21.04 -22.39 9.52
CA ILE A 116 19.69 -22.95 9.45
C ILE A 116 19.56 -23.77 8.18
N GLU A 117 19.26 -25.07 8.32
CA GLU A 117 18.89 -25.91 7.19
C GLU A 117 17.41 -25.80 6.91
N VAL A 118 17.06 -25.49 5.67
CA VAL A 118 15.70 -25.43 5.15
C VAL A 118 15.53 -26.56 4.15
N THR A 119 14.53 -27.42 4.36
CA THR A 119 14.23 -28.55 3.46
C THR A 119 12.80 -28.45 2.95
N HIS A 120 12.61 -28.50 1.63
CA HIS A 120 11.29 -28.56 0.98
C HIS A 120 11.42 -29.20 -0.41
N GLY A 121 10.43 -29.99 -0.83
CA GLY A 121 10.41 -30.60 -2.17
C GLY A 121 11.63 -31.48 -2.47
N GLY A 122 12.24 -32.12 -1.47
CA GLY A 122 13.47 -32.92 -1.60
C GLY A 122 14.75 -32.09 -1.75
N GLN A 123 14.66 -30.76 -1.84
CA GLN A 123 15.78 -29.84 -1.88
C GLN A 123 16.14 -29.37 -0.47
N LYS A 124 17.43 -29.08 -0.26
CA LYS A 124 17.97 -28.56 1.00
C LYS A 124 18.82 -27.33 0.73
N VAL A 125 18.56 -26.26 1.46
CA VAL A 125 19.36 -25.02 1.45
C VAL A 125 19.88 -24.77 2.86
N SER A 126 21.15 -24.38 2.97
CA SER A 126 21.76 -23.97 4.24
C SER A 126 21.93 -22.45 4.25
N VAL A 127 21.33 -21.80 5.24
CA VAL A 127 21.44 -20.34 5.46
C VAL A 127 22.46 -20.10 6.56
N PRO A 128 23.64 -19.53 6.26
CA PRO A 128 24.62 -19.18 7.28
C PRO A 128 24.08 -18.07 8.19
N VAL A 129 24.31 -18.23 9.49
CA VAL A 129 23.92 -17.26 10.51
C VAL A 129 25.11 -16.89 11.39
N GLU A 130 25.33 -15.59 11.56
CA GLU A 130 26.35 -15.03 12.43
C GLU A 130 25.70 -14.20 13.52
N VAL A 131 26.06 -14.45 14.77
CA VAL A 131 25.55 -13.77 15.95
C VAL A 131 26.70 -13.11 16.68
N SER A 132 26.59 -11.81 16.90
CA SER A 132 27.55 -11.00 17.63
C SER A 132 26.84 -9.96 18.49
N GLY A 133 27.50 -9.45 19.52
CA GLY A 133 26.99 -8.33 20.32
C GLY A 133 25.88 -8.68 21.32
N LEU A 134 25.57 -9.96 21.56
CA LEU A 134 24.60 -10.35 22.62
C LEU A 134 25.16 -10.14 24.03
N ASP A 135 26.48 -10.06 24.16
CA ASP A 135 27.22 -9.72 25.37
C ASP A 135 27.27 -8.21 25.65
N GLN A 136 26.96 -7.39 24.65
CA GLN A 136 26.78 -5.96 24.86
C GLN A 136 25.42 -5.75 25.54
N VAL A 137 25.46 -5.50 26.85
CA VAL A 137 24.26 -5.22 27.66
C VAL A 137 23.67 -3.88 27.24
N ARG A 138 22.87 -3.87 26.18
CA ARG A 138 22.00 -2.73 25.86
C ARG A 138 20.71 -2.89 26.66
N PRO A 139 20.36 -1.93 27.54
CA PRO A 139 19.09 -1.98 28.24
C PRO A 139 17.92 -1.96 27.23
N VAL A 140 16.78 -2.48 27.64
CA VAL A 140 15.53 -2.34 26.89
C VAL A 140 15.22 -0.85 26.78
N ASP A 141 15.19 -0.31 25.56
CA ASP A 141 14.94 1.12 25.34
C ASP A 141 13.44 1.34 25.11
N PHE A 142 12.91 2.42 25.70
CA PHE A 142 11.49 2.70 25.64
C PHE A 142 11.00 2.93 24.21
N ALA A 143 11.77 3.64 23.36
CA ALA A 143 11.37 3.97 22.00
C ALA A 143 11.47 2.76 21.07
N THR A 144 12.52 1.96 21.22
CA THR A 144 12.80 0.86 20.27
C THR A 144 12.17 -0.47 20.65
N GLU A 145 11.88 -0.73 21.93
CA GLU A 145 11.32 -2.01 22.38
C GLU A 145 9.95 -1.92 23.07
N ILE A 146 9.61 -0.81 23.75
CA ILE A 146 8.37 -0.73 24.53
C ILE A 146 7.24 -0.04 23.77
N GLU A 147 7.49 1.14 23.21
CA GLU A 147 6.52 1.91 22.43
C GLU A 147 5.95 1.14 21.22
N PRO A 148 6.74 0.36 20.45
CA PRO A 148 6.19 -0.44 19.36
C PRO A 148 5.23 -1.51 19.84
N LEU A 149 5.44 -2.10 21.02
CA LEU A 149 4.52 -3.06 21.61
C LEU A 149 3.18 -2.41 21.97
N MET A 150 3.19 -1.16 22.44
CA MET A 150 1.95 -0.41 22.69
C MET A 150 1.12 -0.25 21.41
N SER A 151 1.80 -0.04 20.27
CA SER A 151 1.16 0.06 18.95
C SER A 151 0.65 -1.30 18.47
N ARG A 152 1.50 -2.34 18.51
CA ARG A 152 1.14 -3.71 18.12
C ARG A 152 -0.12 -4.21 18.81
N PHE A 153 -0.23 -3.96 20.10
CA PHE A 153 -1.37 -4.41 20.89
C PHE A 153 -2.55 -3.43 20.90
N GLY A 154 -2.47 -2.35 20.12
CA GLY A 154 -3.53 -1.34 19.97
C GLY A 154 -3.76 -0.47 21.21
N CYS A 155 -2.83 -0.45 22.18
CA CYS A 155 -2.96 0.34 23.40
C CYS A 155 -3.01 1.85 23.09
N ASN A 156 -2.16 2.31 22.18
CA ASN A 156 -2.06 3.71 21.73
C ASN A 156 -2.81 3.98 20.41
N ALA A 157 -3.75 3.10 20.03
CA ALA A 157 -4.64 3.33 18.88
C ALA A 157 -5.77 4.30 19.23
N GLY A 158 -6.37 4.91 18.20
CA GLY A 158 -7.47 5.89 18.35
C GLY A 158 -8.74 5.35 19.02
N GLY A 159 -8.91 4.02 19.07
CA GLY A 159 -10.00 3.35 19.79
C GLY A 159 -9.74 3.11 21.28
N CYS A 160 -8.53 3.39 21.78
CA CYS A 160 -8.11 3.14 23.16
C CYS A 160 -7.43 4.39 23.76
N HIS A 161 -6.18 4.28 24.25
CA HIS A 161 -5.50 5.39 24.90
C HIS A 161 -4.92 6.42 23.92
N GLY A 162 -4.80 6.10 22.63
CA GLY A 162 -4.41 7.03 21.56
C GLY A 162 -5.54 7.95 21.09
N LYS A 163 -6.75 7.79 21.63
CA LYS A 163 -7.88 8.70 21.37
C LYS A 163 -7.52 10.12 21.79
N ALA A 164 -8.02 11.14 21.08
CA ALA A 164 -7.75 12.55 21.39
C ALA A 164 -8.05 12.94 22.86
N SER A 165 -9.09 12.34 23.46
CA SER A 165 -9.46 12.53 24.88
C SER A 165 -8.73 11.61 25.85
N GLY A 166 -7.95 10.64 25.36
CA GLY A 166 -7.54 9.46 26.11
C GLY A 166 -8.72 8.61 26.59
N GLN A 167 -8.44 7.72 27.55
CA GLN A 167 -9.45 6.88 28.18
C GLN A 167 -9.18 6.75 29.69
N ASN A 168 -10.19 7.04 30.52
CA ASN A 168 -10.13 6.95 31.98
C ASN A 168 -8.94 7.70 32.61
N GLY A 169 -8.63 8.91 32.11
CA GLY A 169 -7.51 9.73 32.60
C GLY A 169 -6.12 9.17 32.24
N PHE A 170 -6.04 8.31 31.22
CA PHE A 170 -4.77 7.87 30.61
C PHE A 170 -4.81 8.10 29.11
N LYS A 171 -3.84 8.87 28.61
CA LYS A 171 -3.73 9.26 27.21
C LYS A 171 -2.32 9.01 26.71
N LEU A 172 -2.22 8.32 25.58
CA LEU A 172 -1.02 8.15 24.80
C LEU A 172 -1.16 8.95 23.49
N SER A 173 -0.03 9.23 22.85
CA SER A 173 0.06 9.75 21.50
C SER A 173 -0.49 8.70 20.52
N LEU A 174 -1.09 9.16 19.43
CA LEU A 174 -1.67 8.26 18.45
C LEU A 174 -0.54 7.51 17.72
N PHE A 175 -0.51 6.18 17.88
CA PHE A 175 0.50 5.29 17.26
C PHE A 175 1.96 5.59 17.65
N GLY A 176 2.22 6.14 18.84
CA GLY A 176 3.58 6.37 19.34
C GLY A 176 4.31 7.50 18.60
N PHE A 177 3.57 8.52 18.17
CA PHE A 177 4.11 9.68 17.46
C PHE A 177 4.96 10.59 18.38
N ASP A 178 4.69 10.61 19.68
CA ASP A 178 5.42 11.41 20.66
C ASP A 178 5.91 10.55 21.83
N THR A 179 7.10 9.97 21.66
CA THR A 179 7.75 9.09 22.63
C THR A 179 7.94 9.75 24.00
N ALA A 180 8.28 11.04 24.05
CA ALA A 180 8.53 11.72 25.32
C ALA A 180 7.23 11.96 26.09
N TYR A 181 6.16 12.32 25.37
CA TYR A 181 4.82 12.38 25.92
C TYR A 181 4.37 11.00 26.45
N ASP A 182 4.55 9.93 25.66
CA ASP A 182 4.12 8.58 26.02
C ASP A 182 4.87 8.02 27.21
N TYR A 183 6.18 8.24 27.27
CA TYR A 183 6.99 7.89 28.43
C TYR A 183 6.47 8.58 29.70
N ASN A 184 6.24 9.90 29.65
CA ASN A 184 5.77 10.65 30.80
C ASN A 184 4.36 10.23 31.24
N ALA A 185 3.46 9.98 30.28
CA ALA A 185 2.11 9.50 30.57
C ALA A 185 2.11 8.11 31.25
N LEU A 186 3.06 7.26 30.85
CA LEU A 186 3.19 5.91 31.37
C LEU A 186 3.94 5.85 32.70
N VAL A 187 5.05 6.57 32.85
CA VAL A 187 5.97 6.43 33.98
C VAL A 187 5.74 7.49 35.07
N THR A 188 5.39 8.73 34.69
CA THR A 188 5.38 9.88 35.60
C THR A 188 3.96 10.24 36.07
N GLU A 189 2.99 10.29 35.16
CA GLU A 189 1.63 10.73 35.45
C GLU A 189 0.93 9.86 36.51
N ALA A 190 -0.09 10.44 37.16
CA ALA A 190 -0.85 9.79 38.22
C ALA A 190 0.04 9.20 39.33
N ARG A 191 1.14 9.90 39.65
CA ARG A 191 2.15 9.53 40.67
C ARG A 191 2.83 8.19 40.36
N GLY A 192 3.09 7.91 39.08
CA GLY A 192 3.79 6.70 38.62
C GLY A 192 3.05 5.39 38.84
N ARG A 193 1.75 5.42 39.15
CA ARG A 193 0.97 4.21 39.50
C ARG A 193 0.92 3.13 38.42
N ARG A 194 1.28 3.45 37.18
CA ARG A 194 1.21 2.52 36.03
C ARG A 194 2.44 1.64 35.90
N VAL A 195 3.58 2.10 36.42
CA VAL A 195 4.87 1.41 36.40
C VAL A 195 5.44 1.39 37.83
N MET A 196 5.48 0.21 38.45
CA MET A 196 5.93 0.05 39.83
C MET A 196 7.24 -0.74 39.87
N VAL A 197 8.36 -0.02 39.90
CA VAL A 197 9.72 -0.61 39.89
C VAL A 197 9.99 -1.50 41.11
N SER A 198 9.42 -1.18 42.28
CA SER A 198 9.61 -1.97 43.50
C SER A 198 8.89 -3.32 43.50
N ALA A 199 7.91 -3.51 42.61
CA ALA A 199 7.22 -4.77 42.39
C ALA A 199 6.77 -4.84 40.92
N PRO A 200 7.72 -5.07 39.99
CA PRO A 200 7.51 -4.92 38.54
C PRO A 200 6.29 -5.67 38.00
N GLU A 201 6.07 -6.90 38.44
CA GLU A 201 4.95 -7.77 38.04
C GLU A 201 3.58 -7.22 38.47
N ARG A 202 3.55 -6.33 39.47
CA ARG A 202 2.34 -5.66 39.96
C ARG A 202 2.09 -4.31 39.29
N SER A 203 2.91 -3.91 38.32
CA SER A 203 2.68 -2.70 37.53
C SER A 203 1.34 -2.76 36.80
N LEU A 204 0.52 -1.71 36.89
CA LEU A 204 -0.79 -1.71 36.22
C LEU A 204 -0.66 -1.88 34.70
N LEU A 205 0.45 -1.43 34.09
CA LEU A 205 0.75 -1.70 32.69
C LEU A 205 0.67 -3.20 32.36
N LEU A 206 1.37 -4.04 33.12
CA LEU A 206 1.35 -5.49 32.95
C LEU A 206 0.01 -6.08 33.35
N LEU A 207 -0.54 -5.70 34.51
CA LEU A 207 -1.78 -6.28 35.03
C LEU A 207 -3.00 -5.99 34.13
N LYS A 208 -3.09 -4.79 33.55
CA LYS A 208 -4.16 -4.41 32.60
C LYS A 208 -3.90 -5.05 31.24
N GLY A 209 -2.66 -5.06 30.78
CA GLY A 209 -2.26 -5.68 29.51
C GLY A 209 -2.58 -7.18 29.47
N THR A 210 -2.34 -7.90 30.57
CA THR A 210 -2.65 -9.33 30.70
C THR A 210 -4.09 -9.62 31.11
N ALA A 211 -4.88 -8.58 31.40
CA ALA A 211 -6.21 -8.67 32.02
C ALA A 211 -6.23 -9.43 33.36
N ALA A 212 -5.11 -9.48 34.09
CA ALA A 212 -5.06 -9.94 35.48
C ALA A 212 -5.88 -9.05 36.43
N VAL A 213 -6.15 -7.80 36.01
CA VAL A 213 -7.17 -6.92 36.62
C VAL A 213 -8.12 -6.40 35.53
N PRO A 214 -9.38 -6.03 35.88
CA PRO A 214 -10.37 -5.63 34.89
C PRO A 214 -9.88 -4.52 33.95
N HIS A 215 -9.89 -4.75 32.65
CA HIS A 215 -9.47 -3.80 31.64
C HIS A 215 -10.51 -3.74 30.52
N GLY A 216 -11.07 -2.57 30.24
CA GLY A 216 -12.12 -2.40 29.22
C GLY A 216 -11.66 -2.78 27.81
N GLY A 217 -10.35 -2.74 27.55
CA GLY A 217 -9.76 -3.21 26.29
C GLY A 217 -9.57 -4.72 26.20
N GLY A 218 -9.89 -5.49 27.26
CA GLY A 218 -9.64 -6.93 27.33
C GLY A 218 -8.16 -7.30 27.50
N ARG A 219 -7.84 -8.58 27.34
CA ARG A 219 -6.46 -9.09 27.33
C ARG A 219 -5.77 -8.68 26.03
N ARG A 220 -4.61 -8.06 26.16
CA ARG A 220 -3.78 -7.55 25.05
C ARG A 220 -2.44 -8.25 24.94
N ILE A 221 -1.89 -8.68 26.07
CA ILE A 221 -0.58 -9.32 26.15
C ILE A 221 -0.77 -10.66 26.84
N GLU A 222 -0.22 -11.73 26.26
CA GLU A 222 -0.24 -13.04 26.91
C GLU A 222 0.79 -13.10 28.06
N PRO A 223 0.43 -13.53 29.27
CA PRO A 223 1.39 -13.70 30.37
C PRO A 223 2.58 -14.59 29.98
N GLY A 224 3.81 -14.16 30.31
CA GLY A 224 5.03 -14.93 30.03
C GLY A 224 5.48 -14.92 28.57
N SER A 225 4.72 -14.32 27.66
CA SER A 225 5.15 -14.08 26.28
C SER A 225 6.43 -13.24 26.23
N GLU A 226 7.11 -13.26 25.09
CA GLU A 226 8.30 -12.41 24.88
C GLU A 226 8.00 -10.91 25.08
N PRO A 227 6.91 -10.33 24.52
CA PRO A 227 6.52 -8.95 24.80
C PRO A 227 6.29 -8.66 26.29
N TYR A 228 5.65 -9.59 27.02
CA TYR A 228 5.49 -9.47 28.47
C TYR A 228 6.85 -9.40 29.18
N ARG A 229 7.78 -10.29 28.81
CA ARG A 229 9.13 -10.35 29.40
C ARG A 229 9.96 -9.11 29.06
N LEU A 230 9.81 -8.53 27.87
CA LEU A 230 10.47 -7.28 27.49
C LEU A 230 9.99 -6.11 28.35
N ILE A 231 8.67 -5.94 28.48
CA ILE A 231 8.09 -4.89 29.34
C ILE A 231 8.52 -5.10 30.80
N LEU A 232 8.45 -6.35 31.30
CA LEU A 232 8.88 -6.68 32.65
C LEU A 232 10.36 -6.35 32.88
N SER A 233 11.24 -6.71 31.95
CA SER A 233 12.68 -6.43 32.02
C SER A 233 12.98 -4.93 32.01
N TRP A 234 12.25 -4.16 31.21
CA TRP A 234 12.34 -2.70 31.21
C TRP A 234 11.94 -2.10 32.56
N ILE A 235 10.85 -2.58 33.17
CA ILE A 235 10.42 -2.12 34.50
C ILE A 235 11.43 -2.52 35.58
N GLN A 236 11.94 -3.76 35.53
CA GLN A 236 12.99 -4.26 36.44
C GLN A 236 14.28 -3.43 36.35
N ALA A 237 14.61 -2.91 35.16
CA ALA A 237 15.73 -2.00 34.94
C ALA A 237 15.46 -0.55 35.41
N GLY A 238 14.34 -0.28 36.07
CA GLY A 238 13.96 1.05 36.55
C GLY A 238 13.12 1.87 35.56
N ALA A 239 12.59 1.24 34.51
CA ALA A 239 11.82 1.88 33.45
C ALA A 239 12.51 3.12 32.86
N PRO A 240 13.77 3.01 32.40
CA PRO A 240 14.50 4.15 31.87
C PRO A 240 13.81 4.75 30.64
N ALA A 241 13.91 6.08 30.51
CA ALA A 241 13.53 6.78 29.29
C ALA A 241 14.42 6.35 28.12
N SER A 242 13.97 6.62 26.90
CA SER A 242 14.76 6.35 25.70
C SER A 242 16.09 7.12 25.74
N ALA A 243 17.13 6.50 25.20
CA ALA A 243 18.41 7.18 25.02
C ALA A 243 18.23 8.44 24.15
N PRO A 244 18.92 9.56 24.42
CA PRO A 244 18.77 10.81 23.65
C PRO A 244 19.03 10.65 22.14
N ASN A 245 19.87 9.68 21.78
CA ASN A 245 20.24 9.31 20.42
C ASN A 245 19.62 7.98 19.96
N ALA A 246 18.54 7.53 20.60
CA ALA A 246 17.81 6.33 20.18
C ALA A 246 17.42 6.47 18.70
N PRO A 247 17.71 5.46 17.87
CA PRO A 247 17.46 5.55 16.45
C PRO A 247 15.95 5.53 16.18
N ARG A 248 15.51 6.29 15.17
CA ARG A 248 14.09 6.38 14.78
C ARG A 248 13.85 5.60 13.50
N VAL A 249 12.68 4.99 13.37
CA VAL A 249 12.28 4.31 12.13
C VAL A 249 12.10 5.35 11.03
N SER A 250 12.86 5.19 9.95
CA SER A 250 12.84 6.05 8.78
C SER A 250 12.01 5.47 7.63
N LYS A 251 11.90 4.13 7.55
CA LYS A 251 11.20 3.44 6.47
C LYS A 251 10.83 2.01 6.88
N LEU A 252 9.72 1.51 6.33
CA LEU A 252 9.40 0.08 6.30
C LEU A 252 9.56 -0.49 4.90
N ILE A 253 10.08 -1.71 4.83
CA ILE A 253 10.16 -2.51 3.62
C ILE A 253 9.41 -3.80 3.90
N MET A 254 8.37 -4.06 3.11
CA MET A 254 7.63 -5.32 3.19
C MET A 254 7.88 -6.16 1.95
N THR A 255 8.27 -7.42 2.18
CA THR A 255 8.61 -8.38 1.13
C THR A 255 7.73 -9.62 1.27
N PRO A 256 7.15 -10.13 0.18
CA PRO A 256 7.03 -9.49 -1.14
C PRO A 256 6.13 -8.23 -1.12
N GLY A 257 6.35 -7.30 -2.06
CA GLY A 257 5.52 -6.08 -2.21
C GLY A 257 4.32 -6.23 -3.16
N GLU A 258 4.31 -7.25 -4.03
CA GLU A 258 3.18 -7.60 -4.89
C GLU A 258 3.16 -9.12 -5.06
N ARG A 259 1.96 -9.72 -5.07
CA ARG A 259 1.73 -11.15 -5.27
C ARG A 259 0.47 -11.40 -6.07
N VAL A 260 0.58 -12.30 -7.05
CA VAL A 260 -0.58 -12.93 -7.70
C VAL A 260 -0.76 -14.28 -7.02
N MET A 261 -1.96 -14.56 -6.52
CA MET A 261 -2.23 -15.75 -5.71
C MET A 261 -3.43 -16.52 -6.25
N ASN A 262 -3.47 -17.82 -5.98
CA ASN A 262 -4.63 -18.67 -6.21
C ASN A 262 -5.56 -18.71 -4.99
N SER A 263 -6.70 -19.39 -5.13
CA SER A 263 -7.61 -19.63 -4.01
C SER A 263 -6.95 -20.45 -2.92
N ASN A 264 -7.09 -19.99 -1.68
CA ASN A 264 -6.51 -20.57 -0.47
C ASN A 264 -4.97 -20.64 -0.47
N GLU A 265 -4.31 -19.98 -1.43
CA GLU A 265 -2.86 -19.85 -1.40
C GLU A 265 -2.46 -18.93 -0.25
N GLN A 266 -1.32 -19.26 0.36
CA GLN A 266 -0.74 -18.50 1.46
C GLN A 266 0.58 -17.89 1.05
N GLN A 267 0.90 -16.73 1.63
CA GLN A 267 2.18 -16.04 1.45
C GLN A 267 2.65 -15.52 2.81
N GLN A 268 3.84 -15.92 3.25
CA GLN A 268 4.47 -15.27 4.40
C GLN A 268 5.06 -13.92 3.95
N LEU A 269 4.80 -12.87 4.72
CA LEU A 269 5.45 -11.58 4.57
C LEU A 269 6.62 -11.47 5.54
N ALA A 270 7.63 -10.70 5.17
CA ALA A 270 8.67 -10.20 6.06
C ALA A 270 8.69 -8.66 6.02
N VAL A 271 8.79 -8.02 7.18
CA VAL A 271 8.82 -6.56 7.30
C VAL A 271 10.13 -6.14 7.95
N LEU A 272 10.89 -5.29 7.27
CA LEU A 272 12.12 -4.70 7.79
C LEU A 272 11.92 -3.20 8.05
N ALA A 273 12.26 -2.77 9.24
CA ALA A 273 12.40 -1.36 9.59
C ALA A 273 13.84 -0.89 9.32
N GLU A 274 13.99 0.18 8.54
CA GLU A 274 15.25 0.91 8.41
C GLU A 274 15.26 2.08 9.40
N TYR A 275 16.33 2.20 10.16
CA TYR A 275 16.47 3.21 11.20
C TYR A 275 17.36 4.38 10.75
N SER A 276 17.24 5.51 11.43
CA SER A 276 17.97 6.75 11.15
C SER A 276 19.50 6.62 11.27
N ASP A 277 20.00 5.59 11.95
CA ASP A 277 21.42 5.26 12.07
C ASP A 277 21.91 4.29 10.96
N GLY A 278 21.03 3.94 10.01
CA GLY A 278 21.30 3.00 8.94
C GLY A 278 21.13 1.52 9.33
N SER A 279 20.83 1.22 10.61
CA SER A 279 20.55 -0.15 11.03
C SER A 279 19.21 -0.64 10.46
N ARG A 280 19.08 -1.97 10.35
CA ARG A 280 17.85 -2.63 9.90
C ARG A 280 17.43 -3.67 10.91
N ARG A 281 16.14 -3.71 11.23
CA ARG A 281 15.57 -4.75 12.10
C ARG A 281 14.37 -5.39 11.42
N ASP A 282 14.24 -6.70 11.61
CA ASP A 282 12.98 -7.37 11.30
C ASP A 282 11.94 -6.99 12.35
N VAL A 283 10.79 -6.56 11.87
CA VAL A 283 9.63 -6.17 12.69
C VAL A 283 8.38 -6.93 12.24
N THR A 284 8.55 -8.07 11.56
CA THR A 284 7.45 -8.87 10.99
C THR A 284 6.43 -9.25 12.05
N ARG A 285 6.87 -9.60 13.25
CA ARG A 285 5.94 -9.94 14.31
C ARG A 285 5.53 -8.69 15.08
N GLU A 286 6.35 -7.66 15.15
CA GLU A 286 6.13 -6.46 15.94
C GLU A 286 5.20 -5.44 15.27
N ALA A 287 5.03 -5.51 13.95
CA ALA A 287 4.19 -4.61 13.20
C ALA A 287 2.70 -4.98 13.30
N GLU A 288 1.83 -3.99 13.10
CA GLU A 288 0.39 -4.18 12.92
C GLU A 288 0.10 -4.50 11.45
N TYR A 289 -0.87 -5.37 11.19
CA TYR A 289 -1.34 -5.69 9.83
C TYR A 289 -2.83 -5.40 9.67
N SER A 290 -3.23 -5.01 8.46
CA SER A 290 -4.64 -4.87 8.08
C SER A 290 -4.80 -5.13 6.59
N SER A 291 -5.95 -5.67 6.18
CA SER A 291 -6.35 -5.72 4.78
C SER A 291 -7.45 -4.69 4.54
N ASN A 292 -7.43 -4.06 3.37
CA ASN A 292 -8.50 -3.13 2.97
C ASN A 292 -9.72 -3.86 2.36
N LEU A 293 -9.58 -5.15 2.02
CA LEU A 293 -10.60 -5.96 1.40
C LEU A 293 -10.44 -7.44 1.81
N ASP A 294 -10.83 -7.74 3.05
CA ASP A 294 -10.70 -9.06 3.67
C ASP A 294 -11.33 -10.19 2.84
N VAL A 295 -12.42 -9.91 2.14
CA VAL A 295 -13.08 -10.90 1.27
C VAL A 295 -12.17 -11.41 0.14
N VAL A 296 -11.13 -10.67 -0.26
CA VAL A 296 -10.13 -11.09 -1.26
C VAL A 296 -8.90 -11.69 -0.61
N ALA A 297 -8.37 -11.05 0.44
CA ALA A 297 -7.23 -11.58 1.19
C ALA A 297 -7.23 -11.07 2.63
N VAL A 298 -6.90 -11.98 3.56
CA VAL A 298 -6.72 -11.68 4.99
C VAL A 298 -5.26 -11.87 5.36
N VAL A 299 -4.85 -11.25 6.48
CA VAL A 299 -3.49 -11.32 7.01
C VAL A 299 -3.56 -11.59 8.52
N SER A 300 -2.70 -12.47 9.01
CA SER A 300 -2.54 -12.74 10.45
C SER A 300 -1.57 -11.76 11.11
N ASP A 301 -1.57 -11.74 12.44
CA ASP A 301 -0.69 -10.88 13.27
C ASP A 301 0.81 -11.19 13.13
N ASP A 302 1.17 -12.33 12.50
CA ASP A 302 2.54 -12.74 12.19
C ASP A 302 2.85 -12.65 10.69
N GLY A 303 2.04 -11.92 9.93
CA GLY A 303 2.30 -11.57 8.53
C GLY A 303 2.00 -12.68 7.52
N LEU A 304 1.20 -13.71 7.86
CA LEU A 304 0.74 -14.71 6.90
C LEU A 304 -0.50 -14.21 6.17
N VAL A 305 -0.37 -13.96 4.88
CA VAL A 305 -1.49 -13.64 4.01
C VAL A 305 -2.15 -14.92 3.53
N THR A 306 -3.48 -14.99 3.59
CA THR A 306 -4.28 -16.04 2.95
C THR A 306 -5.23 -15.40 1.96
N ALA A 307 -5.19 -15.86 0.71
CA ALA A 307 -6.08 -15.34 -0.32
C ALA A 307 -7.39 -16.14 -0.38
N ASN A 308 -8.52 -15.44 -0.26
CA ASN A 308 -9.86 -16.01 -0.16
C ASN A 308 -10.53 -16.15 -1.53
N GLU A 309 -11.56 -16.99 -1.68
CA GLU A 309 -12.15 -17.32 -2.98
C GLU A 309 -12.41 -16.15 -3.94
N PRO A 310 -13.02 -15.02 -3.51
CA PRO A 310 -13.31 -13.87 -4.38
C PRO A 310 -12.09 -13.32 -5.15
N THR A 311 -12.35 -12.92 -6.39
CA THR A 311 -11.37 -12.29 -7.26
C THR A 311 -11.31 -10.78 -7.01
N GLY A 312 -10.15 -10.17 -7.27
CA GLY A 312 -9.93 -8.74 -7.05
C GLY A 312 -8.51 -8.42 -6.65
N GLU A 313 -8.34 -7.27 -5.99
CA GLU A 313 -7.07 -6.85 -5.40
C GLU A 313 -7.33 -6.40 -3.96
N ALA A 314 -6.52 -6.92 -3.04
CA ALA A 314 -6.42 -6.44 -1.67
C ALA A 314 -5.04 -5.81 -1.45
N ALA A 315 -5.01 -4.71 -0.73
CA ALA A 315 -3.80 -4.12 -0.18
C ALA A 315 -3.67 -4.57 1.27
N ILE A 316 -2.65 -5.39 1.53
CA ILE A 316 -2.21 -5.73 2.88
C ILE A 316 -1.30 -4.60 3.34
N MET A 317 -1.72 -3.86 4.34
CA MET A 317 -0.99 -2.74 4.91
C MET A 317 -0.37 -3.16 6.24
N THR A 318 0.91 -2.84 6.42
CA THR A 318 1.59 -2.96 7.71
C THR A 318 1.95 -1.58 8.27
N ARG A 319 1.87 -1.42 9.59
CA ARG A 319 2.26 -0.20 10.31
C ARG A 319 3.22 -0.52 11.44
N TYR A 320 4.24 0.32 11.59
CA TYR A 320 5.19 0.26 12.69
C TYR A 320 5.81 1.63 12.91
N MET A 321 5.65 2.18 14.13
CA MET A 321 6.23 3.48 14.55
C MET A 321 5.98 4.63 13.56
N GLY A 322 4.72 4.82 13.18
CA GLY A 322 4.28 5.88 12.26
C GLY A 322 4.61 5.64 10.77
N GLN A 323 5.37 4.59 10.45
CA GLN A 323 5.69 4.21 9.08
C GLN A 323 4.75 3.13 8.56
N VAL A 324 4.57 3.10 7.23
CA VAL A 324 3.65 2.20 6.54
C VAL A 324 4.36 1.51 5.37
N ALA A 325 4.10 0.22 5.19
CA ALA A 325 4.41 -0.50 3.96
C ALA A 325 3.19 -1.28 3.46
N VAL A 326 3.17 -1.62 2.17
CA VAL A 326 2.01 -2.27 1.53
C VAL A 326 2.46 -3.43 0.65
N CYS A 327 1.71 -4.53 0.69
CA CYS A 327 1.81 -5.67 -0.19
C CYS A 327 0.49 -5.78 -0.95
N ARG A 328 0.56 -5.79 -2.28
CA ARG A 328 -0.62 -5.93 -3.14
C ARG A 328 -0.86 -7.39 -3.46
N VAL A 329 -2.00 -7.92 -3.05
CA VAL A 329 -2.44 -9.29 -3.33
C VAL A 329 -3.48 -9.24 -4.42
N LEU A 330 -3.16 -9.82 -5.57
CA LEU A 330 -4.02 -9.91 -6.73
C LEU A 330 -4.60 -11.33 -6.83
N ARG A 331 -5.93 -11.41 -6.86
CA ARG A 331 -6.71 -12.59 -7.18
C ARG A 331 -7.33 -12.43 -8.57
N PRO A 332 -6.67 -12.92 -9.63
CA PRO A 332 -7.16 -12.72 -10.98
C PRO A 332 -8.43 -13.56 -11.22
N GLN A 333 -9.31 -13.08 -12.10
CA GLN A 333 -10.51 -13.82 -12.50
C GLN A 333 -10.20 -14.97 -13.46
N GLY A 334 -9.12 -14.86 -14.22
CA GLY A 334 -8.62 -15.88 -15.13
C GLY A 334 -7.14 -15.68 -15.41
N ALA A 335 -6.61 -16.38 -16.40
CA ALA A 335 -5.23 -16.19 -16.81
C ALA A 335 -4.98 -14.71 -17.22
N PRO A 336 -3.82 -14.13 -16.87
CA PRO A 336 -3.47 -12.79 -17.32
C PRO A 336 -3.59 -12.65 -18.84
N LEU A 337 -4.11 -11.52 -19.30
CA LEU A 337 -4.27 -11.26 -20.73
C LEU A 337 -2.98 -10.73 -21.36
N ALA A 338 -2.52 -11.36 -22.45
CA ALA A 338 -1.35 -10.89 -23.19
C ALA A 338 -1.60 -9.55 -23.91
N SER A 339 -2.82 -9.35 -24.42
CA SER A 339 -3.25 -8.15 -25.12
C SER A 339 -4.68 -7.79 -24.72
N MET A 340 -5.09 -6.57 -25.08
CA MET A 340 -6.47 -6.12 -24.91
C MET A 340 -7.09 -5.92 -26.29
N PRO A 341 -7.55 -7.01 -26.95
CA PRO A 341 -8.25 -6.86 -28.22
C PRO A 341 -9.50 -5.99 -28.00
N ASP A 342 -9.81 -5.16 -28.99
CA ASP A 342 -11.01 -4.29 -29.01
C ASP A 342 -11.02 -3.13 -28.00
N PHE A 343 -9.88 -2.82 -27.37
CA PHE A 343 -9.73 -1.62 -26.55
C PHE A 343 -8.44 -0.88 -26.88
N THR A 344 -8.56 0.37 -27.34
CA THR A 344 -7.42 1.26 -27.59
C THR A 344 -7.38 2.34 -26.51
N PRO A 345 -6.35 2.36 -25.64
CA PRO A 345 -6.16 3.41 -24.65
C PRO A 345 -6.10 4.79 -25.31
N LYS A 346 -6.88 5.76 -24.83
CA LYS A 346 -6.90 7.13 -25.37
C LYS A 346 -6.03 8.10 -24.59
N ASN A 347 -5.73 7.78 -23.34
CA ASN A 347 -4.95 8.62 -22.43
C ASN A 347 -4.13 7.75 -21.46
N PHE A 348 -3.33 8.40 -20.61
CA PHE A 348 -2.49 7.70 -19.64
C PHE A 348 -3.29 6.95 -18.57
N ILE A 349 -4.51 7.38 -18.23
CA ILE A 349 -5.38 6.70 -17.27
C ILE A 349 -5.84 5.36 -17.85
N ASP A 350 -6.26 5.34 -19.12
CA ASP A 350 -6.64 4.11 -19.82
C ASP A 350 -5.46 3.12 -19.91
N GLN A 351 -4.23 3.62 -20.07
CA GLN A 351 -3.02 2.78 -20.09
C GLN A 351 -2.85 2.07 -18.74
N LEU A 352 -2.96 2.80 -17.62
CA LEU A 352 -2.89 2.24 -16.27
C LEU A 352 -4.02 1.23 -16.02
N ALA A 353 -5.23 1.51 -16.50
CA ALA A 353 -6.36 0.59 -16.40
C ALA A 353 -6.12 -0.70 -17.18
N VAL A 354 -5.61 -0.62 -18.42
CA VAL A 354 -5.28 -1.77 -19.25
C VAL A 354 -4.20 -2.65 -18.62
N GLU A 355 -3.15 -2.06 -18.07
CA GLU A 355 -2.12 -2.81 -17.34
C GLU A 355 -2.74 -3.61 -16.18
N LYS A 356 -3.63 -2.99 -15.41
CA LYS A 356 -4.31 -3.65 -14.30
C LYS A 356 -5.25 -4.76 -14.75
N TRP A 357 -6.09 -4.49 -15.75
CA TRP A 357 -7.03 -5.46 -16.30
C TRP A 357 -6.32 -6.68 -16.89
N LYS A 358 -5.21 -6.48 -17.61
CA LYS A 358 -4.37 -7.58 -18.10
C LYS A 358 -3.90 -8.47 -16.97
N LYS A 359 -3.38 -7.90 -15.88
CA LYS A 359 -2.95 -8.67 -14.68
C LYS A 359 -4.11 -9.46 -14.06
N LEU A 360 -5.32 -8.90 -14.03
CA LEU A 360 -6.50 -9.52 -13.42
C LEU A 360 -7.26 -10.48 -14.35
N GLY A 361 -6.87 -10.62 -15.62
CA GLY A 361 -7.62 -11.42 -16.59
C GLY A 361 -8.95 -10.78 -17.03
N LEU A 362 -9.09 -9.45 -16.86
CA LEU A 362 -10.34 -8.72 -17.09
C LEU A 362 -10.39 -8.11 -18.49
N LYS A 363 -11.54 -8.23 -19.15
CA LYS A 363 -11.84 -7.51 -20.39
C LYS A 363 -12.80 -6.35 -20.09
N PRO A 364 -12.59 -5.16 -20.65
CA PRO A 364 -13.53 -4.06 -20.50
C PRO A 364 -14.88 -4.45 -21.11
N SER A 365 -15.96 -3.94 -20.52
CA SER A 365 -17.30 -4.08 -21.10
C SER A 365 -17.38 -3.34 -22.45
N PRO A 366 -18.22 -3.82 -23.39
CA PRO A 366 -18.42 -3.12 -24.65
C PRO A 366 -18.98 -1.70 -24.41
N PRO A 367 -18.73 -0.75 -25.33
CA PRO A 367 -19.34 0.57 -25.25
C PRO A 367 -20.87 0.48 -25.17
N CYS A 368 -21.46 1.26 -24.27
CA CYS A 368 -22.91 1.38 -24.17
C CYS A 368 -23.51 2.19 -25.34
N ASP A 369 -24.81 2.02 -25.57
CA ASP A 369 -25.57 2.82 -26.53
C ASP A 369 -25.66 4.31 -26.11
N ASP A 370 -26.08 5.15 -27.04
CA ASP A 370 -26.09 6.60 -26.88
C ASP A 370 -27.08 7.11 -25.83
N ALA A 371 -28.24 6.48 -25.69
CA ALA A 371 -29.23 6.86 -24.68
C ALA A 371 -28.72 6.50 -23.27
N THR A 372 -28.14 5.31 -23.12
CA THR A 372 -27.49 4.87 -21.89
C THR A 372 -26.30 5.76 -21.53
N PHE A 373 -25.46 6.10 -22.51
CA PHE A 373 -24.32 6.99 -22.33
C PHE A 373 -24.75 8.36 -21.82
N LEU A 374 -25.67 9.04 -22.52
CA LEU A 374 -26.13 10.38 -22.18
C LEU A 374 -26.74 10.43 -20.77
N ARG A 375 -27.53 9.41 -20.42
CA ARG A 375 -28.10 9.29 -19.08
C ARG A 375 -27.00 9.15 -18.01
N ARG A 376 -26.03 8.24 -18.21
CA ARG A 376 -24.95 7.99 -17.23
C ARG A 376 -24.08 9.21 -17.03
N VAL A 377 -23.60 9.82 -18.11
CA VAL A 377 -22.70 10.99 -18.02
C VAL A 377 -23.39 12.21 -17.38
N SER A 378 -24.69 12.42 -17.66
CA SER A 378 -25.45 13.52 -17.02
C SER A 378 -25.61 13.29 -15.51
N VAL A 379 -25.89 12.05 -15.09
CA VAL A 379 -26.00 11.71 -13.67
C VAL A 379 -24.65 11.80 -12.97
N ASP A 380 -23.59 11.28 -13.59
CA ASP A 380 -22.26 11.23 -12.97
C ASP A 380 -21.63 12.61 -12.82
N LEU A 381 -21.81 13.49 -13.81
CA LEU A 381 -21.25 14.84 -13.81
C LEU A 381 -22.16 15.87 -13.12
N CYS A 382 -23.47 15.80 -13.34
CA CYS A 382 -24.40 16.87 -12.92
C CYS A 382 -25.43 16.42 -11.88
N GLY A 383 -25.46 15.14 -11.49
CA GLY A 383 -26.39 14.63 -10.47
C GLY A 383 -27.86 14.63 -10.89
N ARG A 384 -28.16 14.79 -12.18
CA ARG A 384 -29.51 14.84 -12.74
C ARG A 384 -29.65 14.03 -14.02
N LEU A 385 -30.89 13.75 -14.41
CA LEU A 385 -31.18 13.21 -15.73
C LEU A 385 -30.96 14.27 -16.82
N PRO A 386 -30.68 13.85 -18.07
CA PRO A 386 -30.65 14.77 -19.20
C PRO A 386 -32.05 15.36 -19.43
N THR A 387 -32.11 16.64 -19.78
CA THR A 387 -33.32 17.34 -20.19
C THR A 387 -33.81 16.84 -21.56
N VAL A 388 -35.08 17.11 -21.88
CA VAL A 388 -35.65 16.72 -23.18
C VAL A 388 -34.89 17.38 -24.33
N GLU A 389 -34.45 18.63 -24.12
CA GLU A 389 -33.69 19.42 -25.08
C GLU A 389 -32.29 18.82 -25.29
N GLU A 390 -31.58 18.45 -24.23
CA GLU A 390 -30.27 17.78 -24.31
C GLU A 390 -30.38 16.42 -25.04
N VAL A 391 -31.44 15.65 -24.78
CA VAL A 391 -31.69 14.37 -25.47
C VAL A 391 -31.92 14.59 -26.96
N ARG A 392 -32.81 15.52 -27.33
CA ARG A 392 -33.10 15.82 -28.75
C ARG A 392 -31.84 16.31 -29.47
N ALA A 393 -31.11 17.23 -28.85
CA ALA A 393 -29.86 17.76 -29.42
C ALA A 393 -28.84 16.65 -29.66
N PHE A 394 -28.62 15.77 -28.68
CA PHE A 394 -27.67 14.67 -28.78
C PHE A 394 -28.08 13.61 -29.82
N GLN A 395 -29.39 13.33 -29.95
CA GLN A 395 -29.90 12.41 -30.97
C GLN A 395 -29.81 12.98 -32.39
N SER A 396 -29.99 14.29 -32.54
CA SER A 396 -29.90 14.98 -33.83
C SER A 396 -28.46 15.26 -34.30
N ASP A 397 -27.47 15.06 -33.42
CA ASP A 397 -26.07 15.30 -33.75
C ASP A 397 -25.52 14.20 -34.68
N ALA A 398 -25.27 14.59 -35.93
CA ALA A 398 -24.75 13.72 -36.99
C ALA A 398 -23.22 13.57 -36.97
N ALA A 399 -22.52 14.20 -36.01
CA ALA A 399 -21.08 14.02 -35.84
C ALA A 399 -20.72 12.56 -35.51
N ALA A 400 -19.45 12.21 -35.72
CA ALA A 400 -18.95 10.89 -35.34
C ALA A 400 -19.21 10.64 -33.84
N ALA A 401 -19.55 9.40 -33.48
CA ALA A 401 -19.99 9.06 -32.13
C ALA A 401 -19.00 9.50 -31.02
N THR A 402 -17.70 9.47 -31.30
CA THR A 402 -16.68 9.95 -30.34
C THR A 402 -16.77 11.46 -30.15
N ASP A 403 -16.94 12.22 -31.23
CA ASP A 403 -16.92 13.68 -31.20
C ASP A 403 -18.15 14.24 -30.50
N LYS A 404 -19.35 13.69 -30.79
CA LYS A 404 -20.58 14.11 -30.10
C LYS A 404 -20.55 13.79 -28.61
N ARG A 405 -19.95 12.65 -28.21
CA ARG A 405 -19.79 12.27 -26.79
C ARG A 405 -18.83 13.19 -26.06
N ASN A 406 -17.71 13.56 -26.68
CA ASN A 406 -16.79 14.54 -26.11
C ASN A 406 -17.45 15.92 -25.99
N SER A 407 -18.18 16.36 -27.02
CA SER A 407 -18.89 17.63 -27.02
C SER A 407 -19.91 17.75 -25.88
N VAL A 408 -20.70 16.69 -25.61
CA VAL A 408 -21.66 16.73 -24.50
C VAL A 408 -20.95 16.69 -23.13
N ILE A 409 -19.82 15.98 -23.00
CA ILE A 409 -19.01 16.01 -21.77
C ILE A 409 -18.55 17.44 -21.47
N GLU A 410 -17.97 18.13 -22.45
CA GLU A 410 -17.51 19.52 -22.29
C GLU A 410 -18.66 20.46 -21.89
N LYS A 411 -19.83 20.33 -22.53
CA LYS A 411 -21.02 21.11 -22.18
C LYS A 411 -21.48 20.87 -20.74
N LEU A 412 -21.48 19.61 -20.29
CA LEU A 412 -21.88 19.25 -18.92
C LEU A 412 -20.87 19.76 -17.89
N LEU A 413 -19.56 19.62 -18.15
CA LEU A 413 -18.50 20.15 -17.30
C LEU A 413 -18.55 21.68 -17.19
N ALA A 414 -18.92 22.37 -18.27
CA ALA A 414 -19.09 23.82 -18.29
C ALA A 414 -20.42 24.31 -17.66
N SER A 415 -21.35 23.40 -17.36
CA SER A 415 -22.65 23.76 -16.77
C SER A 415 -22.53 24.17 -15.30
N SER A 416 -23.52 24.91 -14.79
CA SER A 416 -23.60 25.25 -13.35
C SER A 416 -23.88 24.04 -12.45
N ASP A 417 -24.37 22.95 -13.03
CA ASP A 417 -24.78 21.75 -12.29
C ASP A 417 -23.58 20.92 -11.86
N TYR A 418 -22.54 20.84 -12.71
CA TYR A 418 -21.30 20.14 -12.40
C TYR A 418 -20.64 20.59 -11.07
N PRO A 419 -20.29 21.88 -10.89
CA PRO A 419 -19.68 22.33 -9.65
C PRO A 419 -20.63 22.26 -8.46
N ALA A 420 -21.95 22.44 -8.67
CA ALA A 420 -22.93 22.30 -7.61
C ALA A 420 -22.98 20.85 -7.08
N TYR A 421 -23.04 19.87 -7.99
CA TYR A 421 -23.09 18.46 -7.63
C TYR A 421 -21.78 17.96 -7.01
N PHE A 422 -20.63 18.34 -7.58
CA PHE A 422 -19.34 17.96 -7.02
C PHE A 422 -19.06 18.63 -5.66
N ALA A 423 -19.56 19.85 -5.41
CA ALA A 423 -19.47 20.47 -4.09
C ALA A 423 -20.25 19.69 -3.03
N MET A 424 -21.39 19.08 -3.39
CA MET A 424 -22.11 18.17 -2.49
C MET A 424 -21.30 16.90 -2.21
N LYS A 425 -20.72 16.27 -3.24
CA LYS A 425 -19.85 15.08 -3.08
C LYS A 425 -18.67 15.36 -2.15
N TRP A 426 -17.92 16.44 -2.43
CA TRP A 426 -16.79 16.85 -1.60
C TRP A 426 -17.22 17.28 -0.21
N GLY A 427 -18.35 17.96 -0.07
CA GLY A 427 -18.93 18.30 1.22
C GLY A 427 -19.19 17.06 2.08
N SER A 428 -19.69 15.97 1.49
CA SER A 428 -19.86 14.70 2.19
C SER A 428 -18.53 14.07 2.60
N ILE A 429 -17.53 14.05 1.70
CA ILE A 429 -16.20 13.48 1.98
C ILE A 429 -15.50 14.26 3.11
N LEU A 430 -15.56 15.58 3.04
CA LEU A 430 -14.95 16.50 4.01
C LEU A 430 -15.81 16.70 5.25
N ARG A 431 -16.92 15.96 5.37
CA ARG A 431 -17.85 16.01 6.50
C ARG A 431 -18.37 17.42 6.81
N ASN A 432 -18.59 18.23 5.78
CA ASN A 432 -19.25 19.52 5.91
C ASN A 432 -20.63 19.30 6.53
N SER A 433 -20.78 19.76 7.76
CA SER A 433 -21.93 19.47 8.60
C SER A 433 -22.15 20.64 9.55
N ASN A 434 -23.34 20.74 10.10
CA ASN A 434 -23.69 21.72 11.13
C ASN A 434 -23.11 21.38 12.52
N LEU A 435 -21.96 20.69 12.56
CA LEU A 435 -21.24 20.37 13.79
C LEU A 435 -20.87 21.70 14.47
N ALA A 436 -21.51 21.98 15.60
CA ALA A 436 -21.51 23.24 16.37
C ALA A 436 -22.59 24.30 16.01
N GLY A 437 -23.65 23.94 15.28
CA GLY A 437 -24.86 24.76 15.16
C GLY A 437 -24.74 25.99 14.25
N SER A 438 -23.67 26.10 13.45
CA SER A 438 -23.45 27.21 12.52
C SER A 438 -23.77 26.82 11.08
N ASP A 439 -25.02 27.05 10.66
CA ASP A 439 -25.43 26.88 9.27
C ASP A 439 -24.62 27.80 8.35
N ARG A 440 -24.27 29.01 8.82
CA ARG A 440 -23.46 29.98 8.08
C ARG A 440 -22.09 29.40 7.69
N ALA A 441 -21.41 28.71 8.61
CA ALA A 441 -20.10 28.11 8.33
C ALA A 441 -20.23 26.98 7.29
N SER A 442 -21.25 26.12 7.44
CA SER A 442 -21.53 25.04 6.50
C SER A 442 -21.82 25.55 5.08
N TYR A 443 -22.64 26.60 4.95
CA TYR A 443 -22.92 27.23 3.65
C TYR A 443 -21.70 27.92 3.05
N ALA A 444 -20.91 28.64 3.86
CA ALA A 444 -19.69 29.29 3.40
C ALA A 444 -18.70 28.27 2.84
N PHE A 445 -18.49 27.16 3.55
CA PHE A 445 -17.60 26.10 3.08
C PHE A 445 -18.14 25.39 1.84
N HIS A 446 -19.44 25.11 1.77
CA HIS A 446 -20.06 24.55 0.56
C HIS A 446 -19.88 25.47 -0.66
N ASN A 447 -20.12 26.77 -0.50
CA ASN A 447 -19.95 27.74 -1.58
C ASN A 447 -18.49 27.87 -2.02
N TRP A 448 -17.55 27.80 -1.06
CA TRP A 448 -16.12 27.75 -1.37
C TRP A 448 -15.75 26.51 -2.19
N LEU A 449 -16.23 25.32 -1.79
CA LEU A 449 -16.02 24.09 -2.57
C LEU A 449 -16.54 24.23 -4.01
N LYS A 450 -17.77 24.75 -4.15
CA LYS A 450 -18.38 24.99 -5.46
C LYS A 450 -17.55 25.92 -6.33
N ASP A 451 -17.03 27.02 -5.77
CA ASP A 451 -16.19 27.98 -6.49
C ASP A 451 -14.86 27.35 -6.92
N MET A 452 -14.21 26.57 -6.05
CA MET A 452 -12.96 25.86 -6.39
C MET A 452 -13.15 24.90 -7.57
N ILE A 453 -14.26 24.17 -7.60
CA ILE A 453 -14.59 23.25 -8.69
C ILE A 453 -14.96 24.02 -9.96
N ALA A 454 -15.78 25.07 -9.86
CA ALA A 454 -16.21 25.87 -11.00
C ALA A 454 -15.04 26.54 -11.73
N ARG A 455 -14.00 26.95 -10.98
CA ARG A 455 -12.78 27.54 -11.53
C ARG A 455 -11.72 26.51 -11.93
N ASN A 456 -12.01 25.22 -11.78
CA ASN A 456 -11.08 24.11 -12.03
C ASN A 456 -9.71 24.34 -11.36
N ARG A 457 -9.74 24.70 -10.06
CA ARG A 457 -8.49 25.00 -9.33
C ARG A 457 -7.62 23.74 -9.19
N PRO A 458 -6.29 23.86 -9.31
CA PRO A 458 -5.37 22.76 -9.06
C PRO A 458 -5.59 22.09 -7.71
N TYR A 459 -5.38 20.78 -7.67
CA TYR A 459 -5.66 19.97 -6.48
C TYR A 459 -4.79 20.37 -5.28
N ASP A 460 -3.54 20.78 -5.51
CA ASP A 460 -2.64 21.25 -4.45
C ASP A 460 -3.14 22.55 -3.79
N GLU A 461 -3.70 23.46 -4.58
CA GLU A 461 -4.34 24.68 -4.05
C GLU A 461 -5.65 24.36 -3.30
N PHE A 462 -6.45 23.42 -3.82
CA PHE A 462 -7.65 22.92 -3.13
C PHE A 462 -7.32 22.34 -1.76
N VAL A 463 -6.33 21.45 -1.69
CA VAL A 463 -5.88 20.84 -0.43
C VAL A 463 -5.28 21.89 0.50
N ARG A 464 -4.42 22.78 0.00
CA ARG A 464 -3.84 23.86 0.79
C ARG A 464 -4.93 24.75 1.39
N GLY A 465 -5.94 25.10 0.61
CA GLY A 465 -7.07 25.92 1.07
C GLY A 465 -7.84 25.29 2.23
N ILE A 466 -7.90 23.96 2.30
CA ILE A 466 -8.54 23.23 3.42
C ILE A 466 -7.59 23.17 4.63
N VAL A 467 -6.35 22.74 4.42
CA VAL A 467 -5.40 22.47 5.53
C VAL A 467 -4.92 23.76 6.19
N ALA A 468 -4.73 24.83 5.42
CA ALA A 468 -4.31 26.13 5.91
C ALA A 468 -5.48 27.06 6.24
N ALA A 469 -6.72 26.57 6.17
CA ALA A 469 -7.90 27.36 6.53
C ALA A 469 -7.76 27.84 7.98
N SER A 470 -7.98 29.13 8.17
CA SER A 470 -8.12 29.74 9.51
C SER A 470 -9.46 30.46 9.56
N GLY A 471 -10.05 30.48 10.75
CA GLY A 471 -11.31 31.17 11.01
C GLY A 471 -11.40 31.53 12.48
N GLU A 472 -12.07 32.64 12.76
CA GLU A 472 -12.43 33.01 14.12
C GLU A 472 -13.72 32.28 14.50
N TRP A 473 -13.69 31.55 15.62
CA TRP A 473 -14.91 31.09 16.27
C TRP A 473 -15.53 32.29 17.00
N PRO A 474 -16.79 32.66 16.73
CA PRO A 474 -17.47 33.71 17.48
C PRO A 474 -17.75 33.29 18.93
#